data_AF-C6HTZ6-F1
#
_entry.id   AF-C6HTZ6-F1
#
_cell.length_a   1.000
_cell.length_b   1.000
_cell.length_c   1.000
_cell.angle_alpha   90.00
_cell.angle_beta   90.00
_cell.angle_gamma   90.00
#
_symmetry.space_group_name_H-M   'P 1'
#
loop_
_entity.id
_entity.type
_entity.pdbx_description
1 polymer ?
#
loop_
_entity_poly.entity_id
_entity_poly.type
_entity_poly.pdbx_seq_one_letter_code
_entity_poly.pdbx_strand_id
1 'polypeptide(L)'
;PDYHMPPDSRKYAVVIGIESYQSLPKADFARRDAKDVYLHLVALGYEKRHIQYLRDGQATKSLLKAIFEDWLPKNVDPHPGSEVFVYFSGHGAPNEGTHHAYLVPWDGNPEFLKDTGFSLTRLYSDLGKLHGKVIVALDSCFSGAGGRSVLAKGARPLVTRIETPLIARSSNLTVLAAAQANQISTSDEEHGHGTFTYYLLQEMNRTKGKTTVGQLYRYVKPKVEDAARLQNGTQTPQLFGSGNGRL
;
A
#
# COMPACT_ATOMS: atom_id res chain seq x y z
N PRO A 1 -0.91 16.27 -10.54
CA PRO A 1 -1.82 17.04 -9.67
C PRO A 1 -1.71 18.53 -10.02
N ASP A 2 -2.81 19.28 -9.93
CA ASP A 2 -2.89 20.73 -10.21
C ASP A 2 -2.69 21.61 -8.96
N TYR A 3 -2.22 21.00 -7.86
CA TYR A 3 -1.98 21.64 -6.58
C TYR A 3 -0.51 21.48 -6.15
N HIS A 4 -0.02 22.43 -5.38
CA HIS A 4 1.33 22.41 -4.81
C HIS A 4 1.33 23.05 -3.42
N MET A 5 1.76 22.28 -2.43
CA MET A 5 1.97 22.73 -1.05
C MET A 5 3.46 23.04 -0.85
N PRO A 6 3.81 23.96 0.08
CA PRO A 6 5.21 24.20 0.42
C PRO A 6 5.85 22.93 0.99
N PRO A 7 7.15 22.70 0.76
CA PRO A 7 7.87 21.58 1.36
C PRO A 7 7.79 21.57 2.88
N ASP A 8 7.59 20.40 3.49
CA ASP A 8 7.68 20.17 4.94
C ASP A 8 8.71 19.06 5.21
N SER A 9 9.77 19.42 5.92
CA SER A 9 10.89 18.51 6.22
C SER A 9 10.52 17.38 7.18
N ARG A 10 9.32 17.40 7.76
CA ARG A 10 8.82 16.36 8.66
C ARG A 10 7.95 15.31 7.94
N LYS A 11 7.77 15.44 6.62
CA LYS A 11 7.03 14.47 5.79
C LYS A 11 7.99 13.50 5.10
N TYR A 12 7.78 12.20 5.30
CA TYR A 12 8.59 11.10 4.76
C TYR A 12 7.70 10.10 4.04
N ALA A 13 8.20 9.47 2.97
CA ALA A 13 7.41 8.46 2.27
C ALA A 13 8.23 7.29 1.77
N VAL A 14 7.54 6.16 1.63
CA VAL A 14 8.02 4.97 0.92
C VAL A 14 6.95 4.62 -0.11
N VAL A 15 7.31 4.69 -1.39
CA VAL A 15 6.38 4.47 -2.51
C VAL A 15 6.94 3.35 -3.38
N ILE A 16 6.22 2.23 -3.41
CA ILE A 16 6.67 1.00 -4.06
C ILE A 16 5.63 0.59 -5.11
N GLY A 17 6.08 0.41 -6.36
CA GLY A 17 5.26 -0.12 -7.45
C GLY A 17 5.98 -1.22 -8.20
N ILE A 18 5.46 -2.45 -8.14
CA ILE A 18 6.09 -3.60 -8.79
C ILE A 18 5.10 -4.16 -9.80
N GLU A 19 5.34 -3.84 -11.07
CA GLU A 19 4.52 -4.29 -12.20
C GLU A 19 5.15 -5.50 -12.88
N SER A 20 6.47 -5.49 -13.07
CA SER A 20 7.21 -6.59 -13.70
C SER A 20 8.09 -7.31 -12.69
N TYR A 21 7.65 -8.49 -12.25
CA TYR A 21 8.38 -9.35 -11.29
C TYR A 21 9.45 -10.19 -11.97
N GLN A 22 10.41 -10.68 -11.19
CA GLN A 22 11.46 -11.57 -11.68
C GLN A 22 10.89 -12.90 -12.23
N SER A 23 9.91 -13.47 -11.54
CA SER A 23 9.40 -14.82 -11.82
C SER A 23 7.89 -14.96 -11.59
N LEU A 24 7.14 -13.85 -11.54
CA LEU A 24 5.69 -13.84 -11.32
C LEU A 24 4.98 -13.12 -12.48
N PRO A 25 3.65 -13.33 -12.63
CA PRO A 25 2.84 -12.54 -13.54
C PRO A 25 2.99 -11.04 -13.30
N LYS A 26 2.61 -10.24 -14.29
CA LYS A 26 2.58 -8.79 -14.12
C LYS A 26 1.45 -8.39 -13.18
N ALA A 27 1.72 -7.40 -12.34
CA ALA A 27 0.69 -6.68 -11.60
C ALA A 27 0.38 -5.38 -12.35
N ASP A 28 -0.63 -5.43 -13.22
CA ASP A 28 -0.89 -4.35 -14.16
C ASP A 28 -1.04 -2.99 -13.47
N PHE A 29 -0.46 -1.98 -14.12
CA PHE A 29 -0.43 -0.58 -13.73
C PHE A 29 0.28 -0.26 -12.41
N ALA A 30 0.83 -1.24 -11.69
CA ALA A 30 1.42 -1.01 -10.36
C ALA A 30 2.58 0.01 -10.37
N ARG A 31 3.37 0.04 -11.46
CA ARG A 31 4.44 1.01 -11.64
C ARG A 31 3.90 2.42 -11.91
N ARG A 32 2.82 2.52 -12.70
CA ARG A 32 2.15 3.79 -13.01
C ARG A 32 1.44 4.37 -11.78
N ASP A 33 0.72 3.52 -11.08
CA ASP A 33 0.11 3.80 -9.78
C ASP A 33 1.10 4.44 -8.81
N ALA A 34 2.24 3.78 -8.58
CA ALA A 34 3.29 4.29 -7.69
C ALA A 34 3.90 5.60 -8.19
N LYS A 35 4.07 5.77 -9.51
CA LYS A 35 4.53 7.04 -10.10
C LYS A 35 3.57 8.18 -9.79
N ASP A 36 2.28 7.98 -9.99
CA ASP A 36 1.31 9.04 -9.83
C ASP A 36 1.09 9.36 -8.35
N VAL A 37 1.12 8.37 -7.45
CA VAL A 37 1.17 8.61 -6.00
C VAL A 37 2.42 9.39 -5.60
N TYR A 38 3.61 9.04 -6.10
CA TYR A 38 4.84 9.80 -5.86
C TYR A 38 4.68 11.27 -6.24
N LEU A 39 4.12 11.56 -7.41
CA LEU A 39 3.87 12.93 -7.87
C LEU A 39 2.89 13.68 -6.97
N HIS A 40 1.86 13.00 -6.44
CA HIS A 40 0.91 13.59 -5.50
C HIS A 40 1.52 13.88 -4.13
N LEU A 41 2.41 13.01 -3.64
CA LEU A 41 3.15 13.27 -2.39
C LEU A 41 4.10 14.46 -2.54
N VAL A 42 4.85 14.56 -3.64
CA VAL A 42 5.68 15.75 -3.90
C VAL A 42 4.83 17.02 -3.94
N ALA A 43 3.65 16.97 -4.57
CA ALA A 43 2.69 18.07 -4.58
C ALA A 43 2.10 18.40 -3.20
N LEU A 44 2.07 17.45 -2.27
CA LEU A 44 1.64 17.62 -0.87
C LEU A 44 2.75 18.13 0.06
N GLY A 45 3.91 18.52 -0.50
CA GLY A 45 5.02 19.07 0.26
C GLY A 45 6.01 18.02 0.78
N TYR A 46 5.91 16.75 0.36
CA TYR A 46 6.94 15.76 0.67
C TYR A 46 8.21 16.10 -0.11
N GLU A 47 9.30 16.37 0.60
CA GLU A 47 10.60 16.61 -0.03
C GLU A 47 11.09 15.35 -0.74
N LYS A 48 11.54 15.47 -2.00
CA LYS A 48 12.02 14.31 -2.78
C LYS A 48 13.09 13.48 -2.06
N ARG A 49 13.97 14.14 -1.28
CA ARG A 49 15.02 13.48 -0.47
C ARG A 49 14.47 12.64 0.68
N HIS A 50 13.22 12.86 1.09
CA HIS A 50 12.52 12.09 2.12
C HIS A 50 11.58 11.03 1.53
N ILE A 51 11.63 10.78 0.21
CA ILE A 51 10.83 9.77 -0.46
C ILE A 51 11.72 8.65 -0.98
N GLN A 52 11.56 7.45 -0.44
CA GLN A 52 12.08 6.23 -1.03
C GLN A 52 11.12 5.74 -2.12
N TYR A 53 11.49 5.93 -3.38
CA TYR A 53 10.67 5.56 -4.54
C TYR A 53 11.28 4.36 -5.28
N LEU A 54 10.63 3.20 -5.16
CA LEU A 54 11.10 1.93 -5.74
C LEU A 54 10.15 1.43 -6.82
N ARG A 55 10.73 0.93 -7.93
CA ARG A 55 9.99 0.31 -9.02
C ARG A 55 10.61 -1.00 -9.46
N ASP A 56 9.76 -1.99 -9.74
CA ASP A 56 10.15 -3.28 -10.31
C ASP A 56 11.42 -3.84 -9.64
N GLY A 57 12.49 -4.07 -10.42
CA GLY A 57 13.76 -4.63 -9.96
C GLY A 57 14.47 -3.89 -8.82
N GLN A 58 14.05 -2.66 -8.51
CA GLN A 58 14.56 -1.94 -7.33
C GLN A 58 13.94 -2.46 -6.03
N ALA A 59 12.71 -2.98 -6.07
CA ALA A 59 11.93 -3.37 -4.91
C ALA A 59 12.23 -4.80 -4.44
N THR A 60 13.51 -5.08 -4.17
CA THR A 60 13.97 -6.38 -3.66
C THR A 60 13.64 -6.55 -2.18
N LYS A 61 13.51 -7.81 -1.73
CA LYS A 61 13.28 -8.13 -0.32
C LYS A 61 14.31 -7.47 0.60
N SER A 62 15.58 -7.47 0.21
CA SER A 62 16.68 -6.87 0.97
C SER A 62 16.56 -5.35 1.08
N LEU A 63 16.18 -4.65 0.00
CA LEU A 63 16.01 -3.20 0.04
C LEU A 63 14.77 -2.79 0.83
N LEU A 64 13.66 -3.52 0.71
CA LEU A 64 12.47 -3.30 1.54
C LEU A 64 12.83 -3.40 3.03
N LYS A 65 13.59 -4.44 3.41
CA LYS A 65 14.12 -4.61 4.77
C LYS A 65 14.95 -3.41 5.20
N ALA A 66 15.91 -2.98 4.38
CA ALA A 66 16.76 -1.84 4.70
C ALA A 66 15.95 -0.55 4.88
N ILE A 67 14.91 -0.32 4.07
CA ILE A 67 14.10 0.90 4.18
C ILE A 67 13.25 0.90 5.44
N PHE A 68 12.48 -0.17 5.68
CA PHE A 68 11.52 -0.20 6.78
C PHE A 68 12.17 -0.38 8.15
N GLU A 69 13.31 -1.09 8.23
CA GLU A 69 13.94 -1.43 9.52
C GLU A 69 15.15 -0.58 9.85
N ASP A 70 15.72 0.13 8.88
CA ASP A 70 16.93 0.93 9.10
C ASP A 70 16.73 2.39 8.66
N TRP A 71 16.38 2.63 7.40
CA TRP A 71 16.25 3.99 6.90
C TRP A 71 15.15 4.80 7.60
N LEU A 72 13.93 4.26 7.69
CA LEU A 72 12.82 4.98 8.35
C LEU A 72 13.12 5.30 9.82
N PRO A 73 13.51 4.35 10.69
CA PRO A 73 13.83 4.65 12.08
C PRO A 73 14.97 5.66 12.28
N LYS A 74 15.94 5.71 11.35
CA LYS A 74 17.08 6.64 11.42
C LYS A 74 16.76 8.04 10.90
N ASN A 75 15.86 8.17 9.94
CA ASN A 75 15.65 9.42 9.20
C ASN A 75 14.37 10.15 9.58
N VAL A 76 13.33 9.45 10.03
CA VAL A 76 12.07 10.13 10.43
C VAL A 76 12.35 10.98 11.68
N ASP A 77 12.07 12.27 11.56
CA ASP A 77 12.19 13.23 12.67
C ASP A 77 11.34 12.76 13.87
N PRO A 78 11.90 12.64 15.08
CA PRO A 78 11.17 12.18 16.26
C PRO A 78 10.06 13.14 16.74
N HIS A 79 9.90 14.30 16.11
CA HIS A 79 8.86 15.27 16.40
C HIS A 79 7.44 14.65 16.28
N PRO A 80 6.50 14.90 17.23
CA PRO A 80 5.14 14.34 17.20
C PRO A 80 4.31 14.74 15.97
N GLY A 81 4.70 15.83 15.31
CA GLY A 81 4.11 16.33 14.06
C GLY A 81 4.69 15.71 12.78
N SER A 82 5.61 14.75 12.88
CA SER A 82 6.13 14.04 11.71
C SER A 82 5.07 13.16 11.07
N GLU A 83 5.23 12.92 9.77
CA GLU A 83 4.31 12.13 8.98
C GLU A 83 5.05 11.17 8.08
N VAL A 84 4.61 9.91 8.07
CA VAL A 84 5.11 8.88 7.17
C VAL A 84 3.97 8.36 6.30
N PHE A 85 4.14 8.39 4.98
CA PHE A 85 3.21 7.78 4.03
C PHE A 85 3.84 6.60 3.31
N VAL A 86 3.28 5.42 3.50
CA VAL A 86 3.71 4.18 2.83
C VAL A 86 2.68 3.81 1.79
N TYR A 87 3.12 3.65 0.56
CA TYR A 87 2.30 3.18 -0.55
C TYR A 87 2.92 1.93 -1.17
N PHE A 88 2.11 0.90 -1.37
CA PHE A 88 2.50 -0.30 -2.09
C PHE A 88 1.44 -0.65 -3.13
N SER A 89 1.90 -0.85 -4.38
CA SER A 89 1.12 -1.43 -5.46
C SER A 89 1.88 -2.62 -6.06
N GLY A 90 1.23 -3.78 -6.09
CA GLY A 90 1.89 -5.03 -6.46
C GLY A 90 1.17 -6.25 -5.90
N HIS A 91 1.85 -7.39 -5.90
CA HIS A 91 1.34 -8.66 -5.46
C HIS A 91 1.41 -8.82 -3.94
N GLY A 92 0.38 -9.46 -3.40
CA GLY A 92 0.33 -9.95 -2.04
C GLY A 92 0.00 -11.43 -2.02
N ALA A 93 0.45 -12.10 -0.96
CA ALA A 93 0.24 -13.53 -0.81
C ALA A 93 -0.04 -13.89 0.66
N PRO A 94 -0.98 -14.81 0.93
CA PRO A 94 -1.07 -15.45 2.23
C PRO A 94 -0.04 -16.57 2.35
N ASN A 95 0.57 -16.69 3.53
CA ASN A 95 1.38 -17.85 3.86
C ASN A 95 0.48 -19.03 4.27
N GLU A 96 0.67 -20.20 3.65
CA GLU A 96 -0.22 -21.34 3.87
C GLU A 96 -0.22 -21.90 5.29
N GLY A 97 0.94 -21.93 5.94
CA GLY A 97 1.07 -22.51 7.29
C GLY A 97 0.59 -21.59 8.40
N THR A 98 0.67 -20.26 8.20
CA THR A 98 0.42 -19.28 9.26
C THR A 98 -0.80 -18.38 9.00
N HIS A 99 -1.30 -18.34 7.78
CA HIS A 99 -2.34 -17.42 7.29
C HIS A 99 -1.99 -15.92 7.39
N HIS A 100 -0.72 -15.59 7.69
CA HIS A 100 -0.25 -14.20 7.68
C HIS A 100 -0.10 -13.68 6.25
N ALA A 101 -0.43 -12.41 6.05
CA ALA A 101 -0.29 -11.70 4.79
C ALA A 101 1.14 -11.18 4.58
N TYR A 102 1.61 -11.30 3.34
CA TYR A 102 2.91 -10.80 2.89
C TYR A 102 2.74 -9.91 1.67
N LEU A 103 3.46 -8.80 1.62
CA LEU A 103 3.79 -8.13 0.36
C LEU A 103 4.81 -8.99 -0.37
N VAL A 104 4.69 -9.13 -1.68
CA VAL A 104 5.64 -9.88 -2.50
C VAL A 104 6.63 -8.90 -3.13
N PRO A 105 7.92 -8.94 -2.76
CA PRO A 105 8.96 -8.14 -3.41
C PRO A 105 9.21 -8.60 -4.85
N TRP A 106 10.01 -7.86 -5.61
CA TRP A 106 10.31 -8.18 -7.01
C TRP A 106 10.96 -9.56 -7.21
N ASP A 107 11.84 -9.94 -6.28
CA ASP A 107 12.54 -11.23 -6.15
C ASP A 107 11.77 -12.23 -5.27
N GLY A 108 10.50 -11.95 -4.97
CA GLY A 108 9.64 -12.78 -4.14
C GLY A 108 9.23 -14.09 -4.82
N ASN A 109 9.20 -15.18 -4.06
CA ASN A 109 8.69 -16.48 -4.50
C ASN A 109 7.58 -16.97 -3.54
N PRO A 110 6.33 -17.12 -4.00
CA PRO A 110 5.21 -17.61 -3.18
C PRO A 110 5.44 -18.99 -2.55
N GLU A 111 6.28 -19.85 -3.15
CA GLU A 111 6.67 -21.15 -2.57
C GLU A 111 7.57 -21.00 -1.34
N PHE A 112 8.36 -19.93 -1.29
CA PHE A 112 9.29 -19.61 -0.19
C PHE A 112 8.90 -18.28 0.47
N LEU A 113 7.59 -18.02 0.61
CA LEU A 113 7.07 -16.70 0.99
C LEU A 113 7.56 -16.23 2.37
N LYS A 114 7.85 -17.15 3.29
CA LYS A 114 8.39 -16.81 4.62
C LYS A 114 9.74 -16.09 4.51
N ASP A 115 10.57 -16.51 3.56
CA ASP A 115 11.94 -16.03 3.40
C ASP A 115 12.04 -14.90 2.37
N THR A 116 11.26 -15.01 1.30
CA THR A 116 11.32 -14.09 0.15
C THR A 116 10.24 -13.00 0.19
N GLY A 117 9.15 -13.20 0.94
CA GLY A 117 8.08 -12.22 1.11
C GLY A 117 8.37 -11.20 2.22
N PHE A 118 7.63 -10.09 2.25
CA PHE A 118 7.68 -9.08 3.32
C PHE A 118 6.40 -9.13 4.17
N SER A 119 6.50 -9.68 5.39
CA SER A 119 5.38 -9.84 6.32
C SER A 119 4.71 -8.50 6.65
N LEU A 120 3.38 -8.42 6.53
CA LEU A 120 2.62 -7.25 6.99
C LEU A 120 2.63 -7.12 8.52
N THR A 121 2.68 -8.23 9.25
CA THR A 121 2.87 -8.24 10.71
C THR A 121 4.13 -7.47 11.09
N ARG A 122 5.24 -7.76 10.40
CA ARG A 122 6.53 -7.10 10.59
C ARG A 122 6.46 -5.63 10.17
N LEU A 123 5.90 -5.36 8.99
CA LEU A 123 5.70 -3.99 8.50
C LEU A 123 4.97 -3.12 9.53
N TYR A 124 3.80 -3.57 10.00
CA TYR A 124 3.01 -2.79 10.95
C TYR A 124 3.68 -2.67 12.32
N SER A 125 4.39 -3.72 12.78
CA SER A 125 5.16 -3.64 14.01
C SER A 125 6.28 -2.59 13.94
N ASP A 126 6.99 -2.51 12.81
CA ASP A 126 8.09 -1.55 12.64
C ASP A 126 7.56 -0.13 12.43
N LEU A 127 6.50 0.04 11.64
CA LEU A 127 5.85 1.33 11.44
C LEU A 127 5.19 1.86 12.73
N GLY A 128 4.61 0.99 13.55
CA GLY A 128 4.00 1.39 14.83
C GLY A 128 5.00 1.90 15.87
N LYS A 129 6.30 1.67 15.68
CA LYS A 129 7.38 2.21 16.54
C LYS A 129 7.83 3.61 16.15
N LEU A 130 7.44 4.10 14.96
CA LEU A 130 7.87 5.41 14.48
C LEU A 130 7.17 6.55 15.24
N HIS A 131 7.85 7.68 15.33
CA HIS A 131 7.27 8.91 15.85
C HIS A 131 6.34 9.56 14.81
N GLY A 132 5.38 10.35 15.30
CA GLY A 132 4.41 11.01 14.46
C GLY A 132 3.40 10.05 13.85
N LYS A 133 2.69 10.50 12.82
CA LYS A 133 1.56 9.79 12.19
C LYS A 133 2.03 8.94 11.02
N VAL A 134 1.56 7.70 10.92
CA VAL A 134 1.86 6.80 9.80
C VAL A 134 0.58 6.43 9.04
N ILE A 135 0.57 6.69 7.74
CA ILE A 135 -0.49 6.24 6.83
C ILE A 135 0.08 5.17 5.91
N VAL A 136 -0.61 4.05 5.79
CA VAL A 136 -0.29 2.99 4.83
C VAL A 136 -1.44 2.84 3.84
N ALA A 137 -1.15 2.87 2.56
CA ALA A 137 -2.10 2.57 1.48
C ALA A 137 -1.61 1.37 0.68
N LEU A 138 -2.38 0.28 0.69
CA LEU A 138 -2.03 -0.98 0.04
C LEU A 138 -2.98 -1.27 -1.12
N ASP A 139 -2.47 -1.23 -2.35
CA ASP A 139 -3.17 -1.68 -3.55
C ASP A 139 -2.69 -3.06 -4.01
N SER A 140 -3.01 -4.05 -3.18
CA SER A 140 -2.59 -5.44 -3.30
C SER A 140 -3.73 -6.36 -2.86
N CYS A 141 -3.82 -7.55 -3.46
CA CYS A 141 -4.73 -8.60 -2.99
C CYS A 141 -3.98 -9.55 -2.04
N PHE A 142 -4.69 -10.15 -1.10
CA PHE A 142 -4.13 -11.22 -0.26
C PHE A 142 -4.99 -12.48 -0.26
N SER A 143 -5.96 -12.60 -1.16
CA SER A 143 -6.93 -13.69 -1.22
C SER A 143 -6.35 -15.00 -1.73
N GLY A 144 -5.19 -14.95 -2.38
CA GLY A 144 -4.64 -16.05 -3.14
C GLY A 144 -5.43 -16.38 -4.41
N ALA A 145 -6.42 -15.58 -4.78
CA ALA A 145 -7.29 -15.84 -5.91
C ALA A 145 -7.13 -14.74 -6.97
N GLY A 146 -6.09 -14.82 -7.81
CA GLY A 146 -5.95 -13.96 -9.00
C GLY A 146 -5.80 -12.45 -8.75
N GLY A 147 -5.80 -11.68 -9.85
CA GLY A 147 -5.52 -10.24 -9.85
C GLY A 147 -4.14 -9.93 -9.27
N ARG A 148 -4.09 -9.04 -8.27
CA ARG A 148 -2.86 -8.76 -7.51
C ARG A 148 -2.58 -9.76 -6.36
N SER A 149 -3.07 -11.00 -6.43
CA SER A 149 -2.69 -12.08 -5.49
C SER A 149 -1.98 -13.23 -6.18
N VAL A 150 -0.95 -13.77 -5.52
CA VAL A 150 -0.21 -14.95 -5.97
C VAL A 150 -0.19 -16.02 -4.88
N LEU A 151 -0.13 -17.29 -5.29
CA LEU A 151 -0.01 -18.45 -4.42
C LEU A 151 1.07 -19.41 -4.93
N ALA A 152 1.55 -20.27 -4.04
CA ALA A 152 2.36 -21.43 -4.43
C ALA A 152 1.60 -22.36 -5.37
N LYS A 153 2.31 -23.07 -6.25
CA LYS A 153 1.68 -23.99 -7.21
C LYS A 153 0.98 -25.13 -6.46
N GLY A 154 -0.32 -25.34 -6.74
CA GLY A 154 -1.14 -26.38 -6.09
C GLY A 154 -1.79 -25.95 -4.77
N ALA A 155 -1.50 -24.74 -4.30
CA ALA A 155 -2.16 -24.11 -3.16
C ALA A 155 -3.66 -23.88 -3.41
N ARG A 156 -4.46 -23.93 -2.35
CA ARG A 156 -5.87 -23.50 -2.40
C ARG A 156 -5.99 -22.07 -1.85
N PRO A 157 -6.92 -21.23 -2.34
CA PRO A 157 -7.20 -19.93 -1.75
C PRO A 157 -7.49 -20.05 -0.26
N LEU A 158 -6.90 -19.15 0.54
CA LEU A 158 -6.99 -19.16 2.00
C LEU A 158 -7.69 -17.90 2.51
N VAL A 159 -8.34 -18.02 3.67
CA VAL A 159 -8.82 -16.85 4.42
C VAL A 159 -7.62 -16.24 5.13
N THR A 160 -7.17 -15.10 4.63
CA THR A 160 -6.00 -14.39 5.15
C THR A 160 -6.32 -13.63 6.43
N ARG A 161 -5.42 -13.70 7.41
CA ARG A 161 -5.53 -12.91 8.62
C ARG A 161 -4.97 -11.52 8.37
N ILE A 162 -5.84 -10.52 8.44
CA ILE A 162 -5.41 -9.12 8.52
C ILE A 162 -4.98 -8.86 9.96
N GLU A 163 -3.84 -8.20 10.12
CA GLU A 163 -3.19 -7.90 11.41
C GLU A 163 -3.88 -6.76 12.19
N THR A 164 -5.21 -6.78 12.24
CA THR A 164 -6.04 -5.76 12.90
C THR A 164 -5.65 -5.51 14.37
N PRO A 165 -5.27 -6.51 15.19
CA PRO A 165 -4.85 -6.25 16.56
C PRO A 165 -3.59 -5.40 16.68
N LEU A 166 -2.63 -5.52 15.76
CA LEU A 166 -1.41 -4.70 15.76
C LEU A 166 -1.73 -3.25 15.39
N ILE A 167 -2.61 -3.06 14.40
CA ILE A 167 -3.05 -1.74 13.98
C ILE A 167 -3.85 -1.07 15.11
N ALA A 168 -4.76 -1.81 15.75
CA ALA A 168 -5.60 -1.28 16.84
C ALA A 168 -4.81 -0.89 18.10
N ARG A 169 -3.64 -1.52 18.34
CA ARG A 169 -2.75 -1.20 19.45
C ARG A 169 -1.84 0.01 19.16
N SER A 170 -1.72 0.41 17.90
CA SER A 170 -0.85 1.51 17.48
C SER A 170 -1.65 2.79 17.37
N SER A 171 -1.35 3.80 18.19
CA SER A 171 -2.09 5.07 18.20
C SER A 171 -1.78 5.96 16.99
N ASN A 172 -0.70 5.67 16.26
CA ASN A 172 -0.20 6.45 15.14
C ASN A 172 -0.46 5.85 13.75
N LEU A 173 -0.89 4.59 13.67
CA LEU A 173 -0.97 3.84 12.41
C LEU A 173 -2.40 3.83 11.85
N THR A 174 -2.53 4.28 10.60
CA THR A 174 -3.78 4.19 9.83
C THR A 174 -3.51 3.44 8.52
N VAL A 175 -4.32 2.44 8.21
CA VAL A 175 -4.15 1.60 7.02
C VAL A 175 -5.38 1.66 6.13
N LEU A 176 -5.20 2.01 4.85
CA LEU A 176 -6.18 1.78 3.79
C LEU A 176 -5.73 0.59 2.94
N ALA A 177 -6.58 -0.42 2.82
CA ALA A 177 -6.35 -1.55 1.92
C ALA A 177 -7.38 -1.52 0.79
N ALA A 178 -6.94 -1.84 -0.43
CA ALA A 178 -7.78 -1.82 -1.63
C ALA A 178 -8.92 -2.84 -1.64
N ALA A 179 -8.77 -3.94 -0.90
CA ALA A 179 -9.73 -5.03 -0.85
C ALA A 179 -9.72 -5.73 0.51
N GLN A 180 -10.77 -6.49 0.82
CA GLN A 180 -10.75 -7.43 1.94
C GLN A 180 -9.79 -8.59 1.69
N ALA A 181 -9.39 -9.28 2.76
CA ALA A 181 -8.45 -10.39 2.72
C ALA A 181 -8.81 -11.50 1.73
N ASN A 182 -10.10 -11.73 1.45
CA ASN A 182 -10.61 -12.76 0.55
C ASN A 182 -11.06 -12.22 -0.83
N GLN A 183 -10.82 -10.93 -1.11
CA GLN A 183 -11.26 -10.26 -2.33
C GLN A 183 -10.10 -9.95 -3.27
N ILE A 184 -10.44 -9.71 -4.53
CA ILE A 184 -9.50 -9.36 -5.60
C ILE A 184 -9.54 -7.84 -5.78
N SER A 185 -8.39 -7.18 -5.70
CA SER A 185 -8.16 -5.84 -6.24
C SER A 185 -8.08 -5.91 -7.76
N THR A 186 -8.97 -5.18 -8.43
CA THR A 186 -9.06 -5.13 -9.89
C THR A 186 -8.28 -3.96 -10.47
N SER A 187 -8.02 -4.06 -11.77
CA SER A 187 -7.46 -2.97 -12.57
C SER A 187 -8.58 -2.24 -13.31
N ASP A 188 -8.39 -0.94 -13.49
CA ASP A 188 -9.18 -0.06 -14.35
C ASP A 188 -8.38 0.17 -15.64
N GLU A 189 -8.67 -0.65 -16.66
CA GLU A 189 -7.96 -0.59 -17.94
C GLU A 189 -8.23 0.72 -18.70
N GLU A 190 -9.44 1.28 -18.56
CA GLU A 190 -9.83 2.53 -19.22
C GLU A 190 -8.93 3.69 -18.77
N HIS A 191 -8.65 3.75 -17.47
CA HIS A 191 -7.84 4.82 -16.88
C HIS A 191 -6.35 4.43 -16.76
N GLY A 192 -6.04 3.14 -16.86
CA GLY A 192 -4.71 2.57 -16.77
C GLY A 192 -4.13 2.61 -15.35
N HIS A 193 -4.93 2.20 -14.36
CA HIS A 193 -4.62 2.23 -12.94
C HIS A 193 -5.19 1.02 -12.21
N GLY A 194 -4.71 0.72 -11.00
CA GLY A 194 -5.49 -0.09 -10.06
C GLY A 194 -6.76 0.66 -9.67
N THR A 195 -7.92 -0.01 -9.60
CA THR A 195 -9.23 0.64 -9.34
C THR A 195 -9.21 1.45 -8.03
N PHE A 196 -8.58 0.92 -6.99
CA PHE A 196 -8.40 1.64 -5.72
C PHE A 196 -7.53 2.90 -5.89
N THR A 197 -6.39 2.75 -6.56
CA THR A 197 -5.44 3.85 -6.76
C THR A 197 -6.03 4.96 -7.62
N TYR A 198 -6.78 4.62 -8.67
CA TYR A 198 -7.47 5.60 -9.50
C TYR A 198 -8.37 6.52 -8.66
N TYR A 199 -9.27 5.94 -7.86
CA TYR A 199 -10.18 6.74 -7.05
C TYR A 199 -9.49 7.44 -5.88
N LEU A 200 -8.39 6.88 -5.36
CA LEU A 200 -7.54 7.56 -4.38
C LEU A 200 -6.96 8.86 -4.96
N LEU A 201 -6.33 8.77 -6.13
CA LEU A 201 -5.75 9.91 -6.84
C LEU A 201 -6.82 10.92 -7.28
N GLN A 202 -8.00 10.44 -7.69
CA GLN A 202 -9.14 11.30 -8.05
C GLN A 202 -9.57 12.16 -6.85
N GLU A 203 -9.68 11.58 -5.66
CA GLU A 203 -10.05 12.35 -4.46
C GLU A 203 -8.95 13.32 -4.01
N MET A 204 -7.69 12.92 -4.10
CA MET A 204 -6.56 13.81 -3.80
C MET A 204 -6.57 15.04 -4.73
N ASN A 205 -6.83 14.85 -6.03
CA ASN A 205 -6.99 15.98 -6.97
C ASN A 205 -8.22 16.82 -6.65
N ARG A 206 -9.40 16.21 -6.47
CA ARG A 206 -10.67 16.92 -6.20
C ARG A 206 -10.57 17.81 -4.96
N THR A 207 -9.86 17.34 -3.94
CA THR A 207 -9.67 18.08 -2.68
C THR A 207 -8.42 18.96 -2.68
N LYS A 208 -7.62 18.96 -3.75
CA LYS A 208 -6.32 19.63 -3.84
C LYS A 208 -5.40 19.25 -2.68
N GLY A 209 -5.42 17.97 -2.32
CA GLY A 209 -4.70 17.42 -1.17
C GLY A 209 -5.32 17.74 0.20
N LYS A 210 -6.36 18.57 0.28
CA LYS A 210 -7.01 18.96 1.56
C LYS A 210 -8.04 17.93 1.98
N THR A 211 -7.58 16.72 2.31
CA THR A 211 -8.43 15.60 2.71
C THR A 211 -7.85 14.87 3.92
N THR A 212 -8.69 14.14 4.64
CA THR A 212 -8.27 13.16 5.65
C THR A 212 -8.33 11.74 5.11
N VAL A 213 -7.64 10.82 5.75
CA VAL A 213 -7.74 9.39 5.44
C VAL A 213 -9.20 8.89 5.48
N GLY A 214 -9.98 9.34 6.47
CA GLY A 214 -11.39 8.98 6.57
C GLY A 214 -12.27 9.62 5.47
N GLN A 215 -11.88 10.78 4.93
CA GLN A 215 -12.53 11.38 3.77
C GLN A 215 -12.16 10.62 2.48
N LEU A 216 -10.88 10.30 2.28
CA LEU A 216 -10.43 9.42 1.20
C LEU A 216 -11.22 8.12 1.19
N TYR A 217 -11.26 7.41 2.32
CA TYR A 217 -11.96 6.14 2.42
C TYR A 217 -13.45 6.25 2.05
N ARG A 218 -14.15 7.28 2.56
CA ARG A 218 -15.58 7.49 2.26
C ARG A 218 -15.83 7.81 0.79
N TYR A 219 -14.88 8.42 0.09
CA TYR A 219 -14.98 8.66 -1.35
C TYR A 219 -14.62 7.40 -2.17
N VAL A 220 -13.52 6.75 -1.81
CA VAL A 220 -12.96 5.62 -2.55
C VAL A 220 -13.85 4.37 -2.45
N LYS A 221 -14.32 4.03 -1.24
CA LYS A 221 -15.07 2.79 -1.00
C LYS A 221 -16.28 2.58 -1.95
N PRO A 222 -17.27 3.49 -2.02
CA PRO A 222 -18.44 3.27 -2.87
C PRO A 222 -18.08 3.22 -4.36
N LYS A 223 -17.04 3.93 -4.80
CA LYS A 223 -16.61 3.97 -6.20
C LYS A 223 -15.91 2.68 -6.62
N VAL A 224 -15.03 2.16 -5.76
CA VAL A 224 -14.38 0.86 -5.98
C VAL A 224 -15.42 -0.26 -5.99
N GLU A 225 -16.37 -0.24 -5.04
CA GLU A 225 -17.46 -1.23 -5.00
C GLU A 225 -18.34 -1.17 -6.26
N ASP A 226 -18.60 0.03 -6.77
CA ASP A 226 -19.35 0.25 -8.02
C ASP A 226 -18.61 -0.28 -9.25
N ALA A 227 -17.34 0.12 -9.43
CA ALA A 227 -16.49 -0.32 -10.53
C ALA A 227 -16.28 -1.84 -10.53
N ALA A 228 -16.02 -2.45 -9.37
CA ALA A 228 -15.88 -3.89 -9.25
C ALA A 228 -17.18 -4.62 -9.61
N ARG A 229 -18.35 -4.09 -9.21
CA ARG A 229 -19.66 -4.66 -9.57
C ARG A 229 -19.90 -4.65 -11.07
N LEU A 230 -19.51 -3.58 -11.77
CA LEU A 230 -19.62 -3.49 -13.24
C LEU A 230 -18.74 -4.52 -13.96
N GLN A 231 -17.67 -4.98 -13.31
CA GLN A 231 -16.78 -6.03 -13.81
C GLN A 231 -17.18 -7.44 -13.32
N ASN A 232 -18.39 -7.62 -12.77
CA ASN A 232 -18.86 -8.88 -12.14
C ASN A 232 -17.96 -9.39 -10.99
N GLY A 233 -17.20 -8.50 -10.37
CA GLY A 233 -16.30 -8.79 -9.26
C GLY A 233 -16.82 -8.28 -7.91
N THR A 234 -16.02 -8.48 -6.86
CA THR A 234 -16.25 -7.88 -5.55
C THR A 234 -14.94 -7.36 -5.00
N GLN A 235 -14.89 -6.06 -4.76
CA GLN A 235 -13.77 -5.37 -4.13
C GLN A 235 -14.31 -4.33 -3.16
N THR A 236 -13.95 -4.47 -1.88
CA THR A 236 -14.39 -3.58 -0.81
C THR A 236 -13.17 -3.04 -0.08
N PRO A 237 -12.78 -1.78 -0.31
CA PRO A 237 -11.71 -1.15 0.45
C PRO A 237 -11.95 -1.23 1.95
N GLN A 238 -10.88 -1.28 2.72
CA GLN A 238 -10.90 -1.35 4.18
C GLN A 238 -10.11 -0.18 4.78
N LEU A 239 -10.59 0.33 5.92
CA LEU A 239 -9.89 1.33 6.72
C LEU A 239 -9.69 0.77 8.13
N PHE A 240 -8.44 0.75 8.60
CA PHE A 240 -8.06 0.39 9.96
C PHE A 240 -7.36 1.57 10.63
N GLY A 241 -7.56 1.73 11.95
CA GLY A 241 -7.01 2.86 12.72
C GLY A 241 -7.85 4.14 12.61
N SER A 242 -7.29 5.27 13.03
CA SER A 242 -8.00 6.56 13.05
C SER A 242 -8.03 7.23 11.67
N GLY A 243 -9.23 7.54 11.18
CA GLY A 243 -9.42 8.25 9.90
C GLY A 243 -9.19 9.76 9.96
N ASN A 244 -8.85 10.33 11.13
CA ASN A 244 -8.78 11.79 11.31
C ASN A 244 -7.49 12.43 10.81
N GLY A 245 -6.48 11.63 10.45
CA GLY A 245 -5.22 12.12 9.90
C GLY A 245 -5.41 12.81 8.54
N ARG A 246 -4.96 14.07 8.41
CA ARG A 246 -4.89 14.80 7.13
C ARG A 246 -3.78 14.26 6.24
N LEU A 247 -3.87 14.41 4.92
CA LEU A 247 -2.74 14.24 3.99
C LEU A 247 -1.92 15.53 3.82
#